data_AF-A0A367GKY7-F1
#
_entry.id   AF-A0A367GKY7-F1
#
_cell.length_a   1.000
_cell.length_b   1.000
_cell.length_c   1.000
_cell.angle_alpha   90.00
_cell.angle_beta   90.00
_cell.angle_gamma   90.00
#
_symmetry.space_group_name_H-M   'P 1'
#
loop_
_entity.id
_entity.type
_entity.pdbx_description
1 polymer ?
#
loop_
_entity_poly.entity_id
_entity_poly.type
_entity_poly.pdbx_seq_one_letter_code
_entity_poly.pdbx_strand_id
1 'polypeptide(L)'
;MTTVTEVLAYLKENGYTVDFNLKENCLVCHGNTLEIRPEDFVVDKSYRFEGPSDPGDSAVVYAISSRKHDLKGVLVNGYGISSDPLTDQMVSALATKPENQESPGDTTALDTELAAVDLREQIDQLKLGDKWVNGDRDTKVLFKSDSLRIIMIGLHENAELKKHTAPGIITVQVLEGGITFSTETESINLENGQMLSLPAHIPHSVTAREESVFLLTICISS
;
A
#
# COMPACT_ATOMS: atom_id res chain seq x y z
N MET A 1 -12.94 -0.88 18.35
CA MET A 1 -11.55 -1.36 18.16
C MET A 1 -11.64 -2.84 17.90
N THR A 2 -11.11 -3.32 16.79
CA THR A 2 -11.05 -4.77 16.50
C THR A 2 -9.74 -5.32 17.06
N THR A 3 -9.82 -6.31 17.94
CA THR A 3 -8.66 -6.94 18.57
C THR A 3 -8.12 -8.09 17.70
N VAL A 4 -6.88 -8.53 17.96
CA VAL A 4 -6.29 -9.70 17.29
C VAL A 4 -7.19 -10.93 17.43
N THR A 5 -7.72 -11.16 18.65
CA THR A 5 -8.63 -12.27 18.94
C THR A 5 -9.91 -12.23 18.11
N GLU A 6 -10.51 -11.05 17.93
CA GLU A 6 -11.73 -10.89 17.12
C GLU A 6 -11.46 -11.16 15.64
N VAL A 7 -10.32 -10.70 15.12
CA VAL A 7 -9.94 -10.98 13.72
C VAL A 7 -9.62 -12.45 13.49
N LEU A 8 -8.96 -13.13 14.44
CA LEU A 8 -8.71 -14.57 14.34
C LEU A 8 -10.02 -15.38 14.39
N ALA A 9 -10.97 -15.01 15.25
CA ALA A 9 -12.28 -15.63 15.30
C ALA A 9 -13.04 -15.45 13.97
N TYR A 10 -13.05 -14.22 13.43
CA TYR A 10 -13.64 -13.93 12.13
C TYR A 10 -12.99 -14.74 10.99
N LEU A 11 -11.66 -14.80 10.93
CA LEU A 11 -10.96 -15.57 9.90
C LEU A 11 -11.25 -17.08 10.01
N LYS A 12 -11.32 -17.61 11.22
CA LYS A 12 -11.68 -19.01 11.48
C LYS A 12 -13.09 -19.34 10.98
N GLU A 13 -14.07 -18.47 11.21
CA GLU A 13 -15.43 -18.61 10.66
C GLU A 13 -15.46 -18.56 9.13
N ASN A 14 -14.50 -17.87 8.51
CA ASN A 14 -14.34 -17.77 7.05
C ASN A 14 -13.44 -18.87 6.46
N GLY A 15 -13.14 -19.93 7.22
CA GLY A 15 -12.43 -21.12 6.73
C GLY A 15 -10.91 -21.06 6.79
N TYR A 16 -10.32 -20.02 7.40
CA TYR A 16 -8.88 -19.97 7.67
C TYR A 16 -8.58 -20.69 8.99
N THR A 17 -8.46 -22.01 8.91
CA THR A 17 -8.40 -22.88 10.10
C THR A 17 -6.99 -23.41 10.39
N VAL A 18 -6.05 -23.26 9.47
CA VAL A 18 -4.67 -23.72 9.64
C VAL A 18 -3.84 -22.64 10.33
N ASP A 19 -3.08 -22.99 11.36
CA ASP A 19 -2.08 -22.07 11.93
C ASP A 19 -0.74 -22.26 11.20
N PHE A 20 -0.26 -21.19 10.55
CA PHE A 20 1.04 -21.16 9.90
C PHE A 20 2.09 -20.58 10.83
N ASN A 21 3.28 -21.16 10.77
CA ASN A 21 4.49 -20.59 11.33
C ASN A 21 5.47 -20.26 10.21
N LEU A 22 6.38 -19.34 10.51
CA LEU A 22 7.39 -18.88 9.57
C LEU A 22 8.69 -19.67 9.73
N LYS A 23 9.33 -19.99 8.61
CA LYS A 23 10.69 -20.54 8.53
C LYS A 23 11.46 -19.79 7.43
N GLU A 24 12.78 -19.85 7.43
CA GLU A 24 13.69 -19.00 6.62
C GLU A 24 13.22 -18.72 5.18
N ASN A 25 12.67 -19.73 4.47
CA ASN A 25 12.17 -19.56 3.10
C ASN A 25 10.82 -20.25 2.82
N CYS A 26 9.98 -20.49 3.85
CA CYS A 26 8.67 -21.11 3.68
C CYS A 26 7.73 -20.89 4.87
N LEU A 27 6.43 -21.12 4.65
CA LEU A 27 5.45 -21.32 5.71
C LEU A 27 5.42 -22.80 6.08
N VAL A 28 5.25 -23.09 7.37
CA VAL A 28 5.10 -24.46 7.87
C VAL A 28 3.81 -24.62 8.66
N CYS A 29 3.14 -25.76 8.48
CA CYS A 29 1.93 -26.13 9.24
C CYS A 29 1.89 -27.63 9.54
N HIS A 30 0.86 -28.08 10.27
CA HIS A 30 0.68 -29.49 10.68
C HIS A 30 1.91 -30.08 11.40
N GLY A 31 2.47 -29.36 12.37
CA GLY A 31 3.65 -29.80 13.11
C GLY A 31 4.92 -29.87 12.25
N ASN A 32 5.10 -28.93 11.34
CA ASN A 32 6.23 -28.81 10.39
C ASN A 32 6.33 -29.94 9.35
N THR A 33 5.23 -30.65 9.06
CA THR A 33 5.22 -31.72 8.06
C THR A 33 4.94 -31.21 6.64
N LEU A 34 4.28 -30.05 6.53
CA LEU A 34 4.00 -29.41 5.26
C LEU A 34 4.72 -28.06 5.19
N GLU A 35 5.61 -27.92 4.21
CA GLU A 35 6.29 -26.68 3.87
C GLU A 35 5.66 -26.07 2.61
N ILE A 36 5.33 -24.79 2.67
CA ILE A 36 4.70 -24.03 1.57
C ILE A 36 5.63 -22.90 1.18
N ARG A 37 6.08 -22.91 -0.07
CA ARG A 37 7.02 -21.91 -0.59
C ARG A 37 6.32 -20.59 -0.92
N PRO A 38 7.06 -19.45 -0.99
CA PRO A 38 6.53 -18.14 -1.38
C PRO A 38 5.62 -18.19 -2.63
N GLU A 39 5.99 -18.98 -3.63
CA GLU A 39 5.25 -19.13 -4.89
C GLU A 39 3.99 -20.00 -4.80
N ASP A 40 3.82 -20.74 -3.70
CA ASP A 40 2.75 -21.72 -3.52
C ASP A 40 1.61 -21.21 -2.62
N PHE A 41 1.70 -19.98 -2.10
CA PHE A 41 0.64 -19.35 -1.32
C PHE A 41 0.36 -17.92 -1.77
N VAL A 42 -0.81 -17.42 -1.38
CA VAL A 42 -1.18 -16.01 -1.53
C VAL A 42 -1.67 -15.47 -0.19
N VAL A 43 -1.33 -14.21 0.09
CA VAL A 43 -1.94 -13.48 1.21
C VAL A 43 -3.30 -13.00 0.74
N ASP A 44 -4.37 -13.51 1.35
CA ASP A 44 -5.77 -13.18 1.04
C ASP A 44 -6.25 -11.90 1.75
N LYS A 45 -5.75 -11.61 2.96
CA LYS A 45 -5.96 -10.35 3.71
C LYS A 45 -4.83 -10.13 4.72
N SER A 46 -4.57 -8.88 5.10
CA SER A 46 -3.65 -8.53 6.20
C SER A 46 -4.29 -7.53 7.17
N TYR A 47 -4.14 -7.75 8.47
CA TYR A 47 -4.65 -6.88 9.52
C TYR A 47 -3.48 -6.45 10.41
N ARG A 48 -3.25 -5.14 10.52
CA ARG A 48 -2.20 -4.58 11.37
C ARG A 48 -2.83 -4.07 12.66
N PHE A 49 -2.22 -4.43 13.77
CA PHE A 49 -2.59 -4.00 15.12
C PHE A 49 -1.41 -3.26 15.72
N GLU A 50 -1.68 -2.10 16.30
CA GLU A 50 -0.70 -1.33 17.06
C GLU A 50 -0.97 -1.57 18.55
N GLY A 51 0.05 -2.01 19.29
CA GLY A 51 -0.04 -2.21 20.74
C GLY A 51 -0.21 -0.88 21.49
N PRO A 52 -0.83 -0.89 22.68
CA PRO A 52 -1.14 0.33 23.42
C PRO A 52 0.08 1.03 24.06
N SER A 53 1.30 0.49 23.99
CA SER A 53 2.39 0.97 24.87
C SER A 53 3.82 0.93 24.35
N ASP A 54 4.12 0.39 23.15
CA ASP A 54 5.48 0.46 22.55
C ASP A 54 5.41 0.29 21.02
N PRO A 55 6.17 1.05 20.19
CA PRO A 55 6.19 0.87 18.72
C PRO A 55 6.68 -0.52 18.25
N GLY A 56 7.23 -1.32 19.18
CA GLY A 56 7.61 -2.73 18.94
C GLY A 56 6.45 -3.72 19.07
N ASP A 57 5.38 -3.40 19.81
CA ASP A 57 4.24 -4.31 20.07
C ASP A 57 3.19 -4.30 18.96
N SER A 58 3.62 -4.15 17.71
CA SER A 58 2.73 -4.23 16.56
C SER A 58 2.57 -5.69 16.13
N ALA A 59 1.36 -6.14 15.81
CA ALA A 59 1.14 -7.46 15.23
C ALA A 59 0.53 -7.33 13.83
N VAL A 60 0.92 -8.21 12.90
CA VAL A 60 0.20 -8.42 11.65
C VAL A 60 -0.39 -9.81 11.66
N VAL A 61 -1.68 -9.90 11.37
CA VAL A 61 -2.35 -11.17 11.06
C VAL A 61 -2.53 -11.24 9.55
N TYR A 62 -1.94 -12.25 8.92
CA TYR A 62 -2.13 -12.57 7.51
C TYR A 62 -3.12 -13.72 7.40
N ALA A 63 -4.16 -13.55 6.59
CA ALA A 63 -4.99 -14.65 6.10
C ALA A 63 -4.34 -15.16 4.81
N ILE A 64 -4.04 -16.45 4.73
CA ILE A 64 -3.24 -17.04 3.66
C ILE A 64 -3.98 -18.24 3.07
N SER A 65 -4.00 -18.37 1.74
CA SER A 65 -4.46 -19.56 1.06
C SER A 65 -3.39 -20.15 0.16
N SER A 66 -3.44 -21.48 -0.02
CA SER A 66 -2.65 -22.20 -1.01
C SER A 66 -3.57 -23.04 -1.86
N ARG A 67 -3.69 -22.71 -3.15
CA ARG A 67 -4.46 -23.52 -4.11
C ARG A 67 -3.80 -24.87 -4.37
N LYS A 68 -2.46 -24.91 -4.37
CA LYS A 68 -1.67 -26.13 -4.59
C LYS A 68 -1.89 -27.17 -3.50
N HIS A 69 -2.06 -26.71 -2.27
CA HIS A 69 -2.25 -27.56 -1.10
C HIS A 69 -3.70 -27.60 -0.59
N ASP A 70 -4.62 -26.96 -1.32
CA ASP A 70 -6.05 -26.84 -1.00
C ASP A 70 -6.34 -26.50 0.47
N LEU A 71 -5.67 -25.46 0.98
CA LEU A 71 -5.76 -25.09 2.39
C LEU A 71 -5.77 -23.57 2.61
N LYS A 72 -6.30 -23.19 3.78
CA LYS A 72 -6.40 -21.81 4.25
C LYS A 72 -6.03 -21.71 5.71
N GLY A 73 -5.31 -20.64 6.06
CA GLY A 73 -4.82 -20.46 7.41
C GLY A 73 -4.41 -19.05 7.74
N VAL A 74 -3.91 -18.88 8.96
CA VAL A 74 -3.49 -17.61 9.52
C VAL A 74 -2.02 -17.65 9.89
N LEU A 75 -1.31 -16.56 9.62
CA LEU A 75 0.03 -16.30 10.13
C LEU A 75 -0.03 -15.05 11.00
N VAL A 76 0.37 -15.17 12.27
CA VAL A 76 0.48 -14.03 13.19
C VAL A 76 1.95 -13.66 13.34
N ASN A 77 2.30 -12.42 13.01
CA ASN A 77 3.66 -11.89 13.07
C ASN A 77 3.73 -10.66 14.00
N GLY A 78 4.34 -10.79 15.17
CA GLY A 78 4.59 -9.69 16.11
C GLY A 78 5.93 -9.00 15.78
N TYR A 79 5.95 -7.69 15.61
CA TYR A 79 7.04 -6.91 14.99
C TYR A 79 8.33 -6.78 15.81
N GLY A 80 9.42 -6.49 15.07
CA GLY A 80 10.60 -5.79 15.55
C GLY A 80 11.88 -6.33 14.92
N ILE A 81 12.37 -5.68 13.84
CA ILE A 81 13.76 -5.68 13.34
C ILE A 81 14.70 -6.71 13.99
N SER A 82 15.15 -7.74 13.23
CA SER A 82 16.15 -8.76 13.61
C SER A 82 15.66 -9.95 14.47
N SER A 83 15.12 -11.01 13.84
CA SER A 83 15.40 -12.37 14.33
C SER A 83 15.26 -13.48 13.29
N ASP A 84 14.38 -13.34 12.29
CA ASP A 84 14.23 -14.37 11.26
C ASP A 84 14.98 -13.97 9.99
N PRO A 85 15.97 -14.76 9.51
CA PRO A 85 16.61 -14.54 8.22
C PRO A 85 15.62 -14.93 7.11
N LEU A 86 14.61 -14.08 6.91
CA LEU A 86 13.69 -14.23 5.80
C LEU A 86 14.42 -13.85 4.52
N THR A 87 14.28 -14.71 3.52
CA THR A 87 14.70 -14.37 2.17
C THR A 87 13.88 -13.19 1.64
N ASP A 88 14.47 -12.43 0.70
CA ASP A 88 13.76 -11.37 -0.03
C ASP A 88 12.47 -11.88 -0.69
N GLN A 89 12.44 -13.18 -1.05
CA GLN A 89 11.27 -13.85 -1.61
C GLN A 89 10.11 -13.95 -0.61
N MET A 90 10.38 -14.33 0.65
CA MET A 90 9.34 -14.37 1.69
C MET A 90 8.89 -12.96 2.07
N VAL A 91 9.81 -11.99 2.13
CA VAL A 91 9.44 -10.58 2.35
C VAL A 91 8.50 -10.09 1.25
N SER A 92 8.83 -10.40 -0.02
CA SER A 92 8.00 -10.06 -1.16
C SER A 92 6.62 -10.74 -1.09
N ALA A 93 6.57 -12.05 -0.85
CA ALA A 93 5.32 -12.82 -0.79
C ALA A 93 4.39 -12.46 0.38
N LEU A 94 4.94 -11.95 1.49
CA LEU A 94 4.13 -11.42 2.60
C LEU A 94 3.72 -9.96 2.37
N ALA A 95 4.50 -9.21 1.58
CA ALA A 95 4.18 -7.84 1.18
C ALA A 95 3.21 -7.76 -0.01
N THR A 96 3.08 -8.83 -0.80
CA THR A 96 2.09 -8.90 -1.88
C THR A 96 0.70 -8.83 -1.29
N LYS A 97 0.00 -7.74 -1.62
CA LYS A 97 -1.41 -7.58 -1.27
C LYS A 97 -2.24 -8.62 -2.03
N PRO A 98 -3.35 -9.09 -1.45
CA PRO A 98 -4.29 -9.98 -2.11
C PRO A 98 -4.82 -9.35 -3.38
N GLU A 99 -4.90 -10.14 -4.44
CA GLU A 99 -5.59 -9.82 -5.68
C GLU A 99 -7.13 -9.89 -5.56
N ASN A 100 -7.69 -9.83 -4.34
CA ASN A 100 -9.13 -9.80 -4.10
C ASN A 100 -9.48 -9.02 -2.82
N GLN A 101 -9.32 -7.70 -2.89
CA GLN A 101 -10.24 -6.78 -2.22
C GLN A 101 -10.83 -5.86 -3.29
N GLU A 102 -11.89 -6.34 -3.94
CA GLU A 102 -12.89 -5.44 -4.51
C GLU A 102 -13.48 -4.63 -3.35
N SER A 103 -12.96 -3.42 -3.14
CA SER A 103 -13.83 -2.32 -2.77
C SER A 103 -14.66 -2.02 -4.03
N PRO A 104 -15.98 -1.82 -3.96
CA PRO A 104 -16.77 -1.62 -5.17
C PRO A 104 -16.32 -0.31 -5.83
N GLY A 105 -15.46 -0.40 -6.86
CA GLY A 105 -15.02 0.76 -7.63
C GLY A 105 -13.57 0.80 -8.15
N ASP A 106 -12.86 -0.33 -8.35
CA ASP A 106 -11.50 -0.27 -8.90
C ASP A 106 -11.25 -1.32 -9.99
N THR A 107 -11.65 -1.01 -11.23
CA THR A 107 -11.12 -1.66 -12.43
C THR A 107 -9.79 -1.03 -12.79
N THR A 108 -8.67 -1.60 -12.35
CA THR A 108 -7.34 -1.22 -12.85
C THR A 108 -6.82 -2.31 -13.76
N ALA A 109 -6.72 -1.96 -15.04
CA ALA A 109 -6.19 -2.77 -16.12
C ALA A 109 -4.76 -3.25 -15.79
N LEU A 110 -4.60 -4.55 -15.52
CA LEU A 110 -3.28 -5.18 -15.36
C LEU A 110 -3.00 -6.31 -16.35
N ASP A 111 -3.90 -6.57 -17.31
CA ASP A 111 -3.71 -7.55 -18.39
C ASP A 111 -3.92 -6.94 -19.79
N THR A 112 -3.54 -5.68 -19.99
CA THR A 112 -3.66 -5.03 -21.31
C THR A 112 -2.34 -4.39 -21.69
N GLU A 113 -1.80 -4.79 -22.85
CA GLU A 113 -0.57 -4.26 -23.47
C GLU A 113 -0.58 -2.73 -23.61
N LEU A 114 -1.77 -2.12 -23.54
CA LEU A 114 -2.01 -0.69 -23.45
C LEU A 114 -3.11 -0.40 -22.42
N ALA A 115 -2.76 0.27 -21.32
CA ALA A 115 -3.73 0.75 -20.33
C ALA A 115 -4.00 2.25 -20.56
N ALA A 116 -5.24 2.61 -20.87
CA ALA A 116 -5.70 4.00 -20.92
C ALA A 116 -6.46 4.33 -19.62
N VAL A 117 -6.23 5.52 -19.06
CA VAL A 117 -6.88 5.98 -17.83
C VAL A 117 -7.48 7.37 -18.08
N ASP A 118 -8.78 7.53 -17.82
CA ASP A 118 -9.42 8.86 -17.82
C ASP A 118 -9.23 9.52 -16.45
N LEU A 119 -8.37 10.52 -16.39
CA LEU A 119 -8.06 11.21 -15.14
C LEU A 119 -9.27 11.91 -14.51
N ARG A 120 -10.27 12.33 -15.30
CA ARG A 120 -11.46 13.00 -14.75
C ARG A 120 -12.33 12.02 -13.97
N GLU A 121 -12.58 10.85 -14.55
CA GLU A 121 -13.31 9.79 -13.86
C GLU A 121 -12.59 9.35 -12.58
N GLN A 122 -11.26 9.28 -12.60
CA GLN A 122 -10.48 8.92 -11.42
C GLN A 122 -10.54 9.99 -10.33
N ILE A 123 -10.59 11.28 -10.69
CA ILE A 123 -10.83 12.37 -9.73
C ILE A 123 -12.21 12.22 -9.08
N ASP A 124 -13.25 12.02 -9.89
CA ASP A 124 -14.63 11.85 -9.40
C ASP A 124 -14.71 10.67 -8.42
N GLN A 125 -14.11 9.53 -8.77
CA GLN A 125 -14.06 8.35 -7.91
C GLN A 125 -13.28 8.58 -6.62
N LEU A 126 -12.14 9.29 -6.68
CA LEU A 126 -11.36 9.63 -5.49
C LEU A 126 -12.17 10.50 -4.53
N LYS A 127 -12.91 11.49 -5.04
CA LYS A 127 -13.72 12.39 -4.21
C LYS A 127 -14.99 11.74 -3.63
N LEU A 128 -15.43 10.63 -4.20
CA LEU A 128 -16.54 9.82 -3.66
C LEU A 128 -16.10 8.85 -2.55
N GLY A 129 -14.79 8.64 -2.38
CA GLY A 129 -14.25 7.68 -1.40
C GLY A 129 -14.44 8.12 0.05
N ASP A 130 -14.75 7.17 0.94
CA ASP A 130 -14.93 7.43 2.38
C ASP A 130 -13.70 8.09 3.02
N LYS A 131 -12.49 7.76 2.55
CA LYS A 131 -11.24 8.35 3.03
C LYS A 131 -11.11 9.82 2.66
N TRP A 132 -11.56 10.20 1.46
CA TRP A 132 -11.63 11.59 1.07
C TRP A 132 -12.65 12.34 1.92
N VAL A 133 -13.85 11.78 2.10
CA VAL A 133 -14.94 12.44 2.83
C VAL A 133 -14.63 12.63 4.32
N ASN A 134 -13.96 11.67 4.95
CA ASN A 134 -13.74 11.65 6.40
C ASN A 134 -12.27 11.87 6.82
N GLY A 135 -11.37 12.12 5.87
CA GLY A 135 -9.94 12.31 6.08
C GLY A 135 -9.44 13.67 5.62
N ASP A 136 -8.13 13.90 5.75
CA ASP A 136 -7.43 15.08 5.22
C ASP A 136 -6.91 14.87 3.78
N ARG A 137 -6.86 13.62 3.34
CA ARG A 137 -6.38 13.21 2.02
C ARG A 137 -6.91 11.85 1.59
N ASP A 138 -6.85 11.59 0.30
CA ASP A 138 -6.95 10.24 -0.25
C ASP A 138 -5.93 10.02 -1.36
N THR A 139 -5.60 8.77 -1.62
CA THR A 139 -4.61 8.38 -2.63
C THR A 139 -5.12 7.20 -3.45
N LYS A 140 -4.97 7.29 -4.77
CA LYS A 140 -5.36 6.25 -5.71
C LYS A 140 -4.18 5.89 -6.61
N VAL A 141 -3.84 4.60 -6.67
CA VAL A 141 -2.78 4.11 -7.56
C VAL A 141 -3.37 3.90 -8.94
N LEU A 142 -2.94 4.67 -9.93
CA LEU A 142 -3.42 4.56 -11.31
C LEU A 142 -2.63 3.55 -12.12
N PHE A 143 -1.32 3.45 -11.86
CA PHE A 143 -0.44 2.52 -12.55
C PHE A 143 0.69 2.06 -11.63
N LYS A 144 1.07 0.78 -11.73
CA LYS A 144 2.17 0.21 -10.97
C LYS A 144 2.91 -0.83 -11.81
N SER A 145 4.22 -0.66 -11.89
CA SER A 145 5.18 -1.62 -12.42
C SER A 145 6.47 -1.58 -11.57
N ASP A 146 7.46 -2.39 -11.94
CA ASP A 146 8.77 -2.40 -11.28
C ASP A 146 9.58 -1.13 -11.57
N SER A 147 9.30 -0.43 -12.67
CA SER A 147 10.05 0.75 -13.12
C SER A 147 9.28 2.07 -13.00
N LEU A 148 7.95 2.02 -12.91
CA LEU A 148 7.09 3.21 -12.92
C LEU A 148 5.89 3.03 -11.99
N ARG A 149 5.60 4.05 -11.19
CA ARG A 149 4.35 4.18 -10.44
C ARG A 149 3.71 5.53 -10.73
N ILE A 150 2.39 5.51 -10.95
CA ILE A 150 1.57 6.72 -11.12
C ILE A 150 0.49 6.68 -10.04
N ILE A 151 0.45 7.73 -9.22
CA ILE A 151 -0.42 7.84 -8.05
C ILE A 151 -1.17 9.16 -8.18
N MET A 152 -2.49 9.13 -8.10
CA MET A 152 -3.31 10.31 -7.88
C MET A 152 -3.45 10.57 -6.39
N ILE A 153 -3.30 11.82 -5.99
CA ILE A 153 -3.40 12.24 -4.60
C ILE A 153 -4.38 13.40 -4.54
N GLY A 154 -5.41 13.25 -3.71
CA GLY A 154 -6.25 14.37 -3.28
C GLY A 154 -5.76 14.87 -1.93
N LEU A 155 -5.68 16.19 -1.76
CA LEU A 155 -5.49 16.87 -0.49
C LEU A 155 -6.60 17.89 -0.26
N HIS A 156 -7.19 17.89 0.93
CA HIS A 156 -8.05 18.98 1.36
C HIS A 156 -7.23 20.25 1.60
N GLU A 157 -7.91 21.40 1.60
CA GLU A 157 -7.28 22.68 1.93
C GLU A 157 -6.50 22.60 3.26
N ASN A 158 -5.28 23.14 3.27
CA ASN A 158 -4.34 23.11 4.39
C ASN A 158 -3.79 21.72 4.77
N ALA A 159 -4.24 20.64 4.13
CA ALA A 159 -3.65 19.32 4.34
C ALA A 159 -2.23 19.25 3.75
N GLU A 160 -1.40 18.38 4.32
CA GLU A 160 0.00 18.25 3.94
C GLU A 160 0.44 16.80 3.69
N LEU A 161 1.32 16.65 2.70
CA LEU A 161 2.27 15.56 2.65
C LEU A 161 3.53 16.02 3.38
N LYS A 162 3.67 15.55 4.63
CA LYS A 162 4.82 15.81 5.49
C LYS A 162 6.15 15.49 4.81
N LYS A 163 7.22 16.11 5.28
CA LYS A 163 8.58 15.96 4.74
C LYS A 163 8.97 14.48 4.57
N HIS A 164 9.34 14.10 3.35
CA HIS A 164 9.77 12.74 2.99
C HIS A 164 10.75 12.77 1.81
N THR A 165 11.19 11.59 1.36
CA THR A 165 12.04 11.42 0.16
C THR A 165 11.43 10.35 -0.74
N ALA A 166 11.81 10.36 -2.01
CA ALA A 166 11.49 9.30 -2.97
C ALA A 166 12.78 8.59 -3.43
N PRO A 167 12.73 7.26 -3.67
CA PRO A 167 13.91 6.48 -4.07
C PRO A 167 14.37 6.73 -5.51
N GLY A 168 13.57 7.44 -6.31
CA GLY A 168 13.89 7.75 -7.70
C GLY A 168 13.33 9.12 -8.11
N ILE A 169 13.50 9.47 -9.38
CA ILE A 169 13.02 10.75 -9.93
C ILE A 169 11.49 10.77 -9.84
N ILE A 170 10.94 11.90 -9.38
CA ILE A 170 9.50 12.11 -9.34
C ILE A 170 9.07 13.26 -10.23
N THR A 171 7.83 13.20 -10.71
CA THR A 171 7.11 14.37 -11.22
C THR A 171 5.84 14.58 -10.43
N VAL A 172 5.49 15.85 -10.20
CA VAL A 172 4.21 16.25 -9.59
C VAL A 172 3.47 17.13 -10.60
N GLN A 173 2.26 16.77 -10.97
CA GLN A 173 1.41 17.51 -11.91
C GLN A 173 0.05 17.82 -11.27
N VAL A 174 -0.31 19.09 -11.17
CA VAL A 174 -1.58 19.50 -10.58
C VAL A 174 -2.71 19.35 -11.62
N LEU A 175 -3.77 18.64 -11.24
CA LEU A 175 -4.96 18.41 -12.06
C LEU A 175 -6.12 19.33 -11.65
N GLU A 176 -6.25 19.60 -10.35
CA GLU A 176 -7.23 20.51 -9.77
C GLU A 176 -6.62 21.25 -8.58
N GLY A 177 -7.08 22.49 -8.35
CA GLY A 177 -6.64 23.33 -7.24
C GLY A 177 -5.22 23.87 -7.41
N GLY A 178 -4.55 24.05 -6.27
CA GLY A 178 -3.22 24.63 -6.15
C GLY A 178 -2.45 24.14 -4.92
N ILE A 179 -1.21 23.73 -5.14
CA ILE A 179 -0.32 23.20 -4.09
C ILE A 179 0.96 24.02 -3.99
N THR A 180 1.54 24.06 -2.80
CA THR A 180 2.90 24.54 -2.56
C THR A 180 3.80 23.33 -2.39
N PHE A 181 4.81 23.21 -3.26
CA PHE A 181 5.85 22.18 -3.19
C PHE A 181 7.11 22.79 -2.60
N SER A 182 7.66 22.18 -1.55
CA SER A 182 8.80 22.71 -0.82
C SER A 182 9.93 21.70 -0.74
N THR A 183 11.14 22.15 -1.04
CA THR A 183 12.40 21.46 -0.71
C THR A 183 13.08 22.21 0.45
N GLU A 184 14.29 21.80 0.83
CA GLU A 184 15.08 22.56 1.82
C GLU A 184 15.55 23.92 1.29
N THR A 185 15.70 24.06 -0.03
CA THR A 185 16.30 25.25 -0.65
C THR A 185 15.27 26.22 -1.21
N GLU A 186 14.11 25.73 -1.63
CA GLU A 186 13.12 26.55 -2.32
C GLU A 186 11.69 26.04 -2.12
N SER A 187 10.72 26.88 -2.49
CA SER A 187 9.31 26.51 -2.56
C SER A 187 8.67 27.11 -3.79
N ILE A 188 7.86 26.31 -4.46
CA ILE A 188 7.20 26.68 -5.71
C ILE A 188 5.70 26.43 -5.56
N ASN A 189 4.90 27.40 -5.99
CA ASN A 189 3.47 27.26 -6.11
C ASN A 189 3.14 26.66 -7.47
N LEU A 190 2.41 25.55 -7.47
CA LEU A 190 1.83 24.94 -8.67
C LEU A 190 0.32 25.13 -8.67
N GLU A 191 -0.23 25.43 -9.84
CA GLU A 191 -1.66 25.55 -10.15
C GLU A 191 -2.07 24.50 -11.18
N ASN A 192 -3.37 24.34 -11.42
CA ASN A 192 -3.92 23.44 -12.44
C ASN A 192 -3.17 23.49 -13.77
N GLY A 193 -2.74 22.31 -14.25
CA GLY A 193 -2.03 22.12 -15.51
C GLY A 193 -0.52 22.33 -15.41
N GLN A 194 -0.01 22.78 -14.26
CA GLN A 194 1.42 22.93 -14.03
C GLN A 194 2.03 21.65 -13.46
N MET A 195 3.33 21.46 -13.73
CA MET A 195 4.08 20.32 -13.22
C MET A 195 5.51 20.71 -12.84
N LEU A 196 6.12 19.91 -11.98
CA LEU A 196 7.55 19.93 -11.69
C LEU A 196 8.14 18.52 -11.74
N SER A 197 9.47 18.45 -11.83
CA SER A 197 10.25 17.23 -11.62
C SER A 197 11.24 17.43 -10.49
N LEU A 198 11.45 16.41 -9.66
CA LEU A 198 12.44 16.43 -8.58
C LEU A 198 13.37 15.21 -8.69
N PRO A 199 14.71 15.40 -8.57
CA PRO A 199 15.65 14.29 -8.49
C PRO A 199 15.41 13.37 -7.29
N ALA A 200 15.95 12.15 -7.38
CA ALA A 200 15.87 11.15 -6.32
C ALA A 200 16.48 11.66 -5.00
N HIS A 201 15.93 11.15 -3.88
CA HIS A 201 16.42 11.40 -2.52
C HIS A 201 16.42 12.84 -2.02
N ILE A 202 15.90 13.81 -2.79
CA ILE A 202 15.73 15.18 -2.33
C ILE A 202 14.58 15.24 -1.33
N PRO A 203 14.80 15.69 -0.07
CA PRO A 203 13.72 15.85 0.90
C PRO A 203 12.73 16.92 0.46
N HIS A 204 11.44 16.60 0.51
CA HIS A 204 10.38 17.49 0.07
C HIS A 204 9.09 17.32 0.87
N SER A 205 8.24 18.35 0.84
CA SER A 205 6.88 18.36 1.36
C SER A 205 5.92 19.01 0.38
N VAL A 206 4.63 18.72 0.53
CA VAL A 206 3.56 19.31 -0.28
C VAL A 206 2.47 19.81 0.65
N THR A 207 1.99 21.03 0.47
CA THR A 207 0.85 21.58 1.20
C THR A 207 -0.20 22.07 0.22
N ALA A 208 -1.46 21.71 0.44
CA ALA A 208 -2.57 22.19 -0.36
C ALA A 208 -2.97 23.61 0.07
N ARG A 209 -3.03 24.55 -0.88
CA ARG A 209 -3.53 25.92 -0.63
C ARG A 209 -5.06 26.00 -0.73
N GLU A 210 -5.65 25.06 -1.42
CA GLU A 210 -7.09 24.83 -1.61
C GLU A 210 -7.30 23.32 -1.85
N GLU A 211 -8.55 22.86 -1.90
CA GLU A 211 -8.84 21.48 -2.29
C GLU A 211 -8.16 21.16 -3.62
N SER A 212 -7.22 20.19 -3.61
CA SER A 212 -6.31 19.96 -4.72
C SER A 212 -6.23 18.48 -5.06
N VAL A 213 -6.14 18.18 -6.36
CA VAL A 213 -5.83 16.85 -6.86
C VAL A 213 -4.65 16.92 -7.79
N PHE A 214 -3.66 16.06 -7.58
CA PHE A 214 -2.44 16.03 -8.38
C PHE A 214 -1.95 14.60 -8.63
N LEU A 215 -1.19 14.43 -9.71
CA LEU A 215 -0.48 13.20 -10.03
C LEU A 215 0.94 13.25 -9.51
N LEU A 216 1.32 12.19 -8.81
CA LEU A 216 2.70 11.84 -8.50
C LEU A 216 3.12 10.68 -9.39
N THR A 217 4.12 10.90 -10.22
CA THR A 217 4.79 9.83 -10.97
C THR A 217 6.16 9.59 -10.35
N ILE A 218 6.52 8.32 -10.14
CA ILE A 218 7.79 7.90 -9.56
C ILE A 218 8.45 6.93 -10.53
N CYS A 219 9.63 7.29 -11.03
CA CYS A 219 10.52 6.37 -11.73
C CYS A 219 11.30 5.57 -10.70
N ILE A 220 11.20 4.25 -10.74
CA ILE A 220 11.90 3.34 -9.85
C ILE A 220 13.05 2.72 -10.63
N SER A 221 14.28 3.06 -10.25
CA SER A 221 15.46 2.42 -10.82
C SER A 221 15.65 1.07 -10.14
N SER A 222 15.66 -0.01 -10.94
CA SER A 222 16.06 -1.35 -10.51
C SER A 222 17.57 -1.44 -10.28
#